data_AF-A0A7X7Q955-F1
#
_entry.id   AF-A0A7X7Q955-F1
#
_cell.length_a   1.000
_cell.length_b   1.000
_cell.length_c   1.000
_cell.angle_alpha   90.00
_cell.angle_beta   90.00
_cell.angle_gamma   90.00
#
_symmetry.space_group_name_H-M   'P 1'
#
loop_
_entity.id
_entity.type
_entity.pdbx_description
1 polymer ?
#
loop_
_entity_poly.entity_id
_entity_poly.type
_entity_poly.pdbx_seq_one_letter_code
_entity_poly.pdbx_strand_id
1 'polypeptide(L)'
;MDGQKPVDWRNVAYYARGAFAVIIALAVLVGGGYFAYSKITEVYTDLTTPEDDYVGDGTGEVEVVIPQGAGITQIGDILYEAGVVKSVRKFRSEAQRSGQAGELQAGRFRLQKELPAETAFAMLLDPANIQRIWITFPEGLTSAEQAQRIHNELEVPMEEIEAAYANTEALTLPEWAEGDVEGLLFPSRYVVAEPITALGIVQRQLSQFNTVASRVDLAGRAEALEIEPRDILTIASIIEGEVSNPDYQPLVAAVIYNRIEQDMKLEMDSTVHFFAGNEGGGVTTTAEQRATDHPYNTYFHEGLPPGPITNPGESAMNAALSPADSDAIFFVTIDLDTGETVFADTYEEHEQNVATWQQWCGENPGRC
;
A
#
# COMPACT_ATOMS: atom_id res chain seq x y z
N MET A 1 -16.45 -92.36 -37.85
CA MET A 1 -16.32 -91.27 -38.83
C MET A 1 -17.71 -90.71 -39.06
N ASP A 2 -17.83 -89.39 -39.00
CA ASP A 2 -18.96 -88.53 -39.44
C ASP A 2 -19.19 -87.48 -38.36
N GLY A 3 -19.14 -86.18 -38.61
CA GLY A 3 -19.14 -85.44 -39.86
C GLY A 3 -19.64 -84.05 -39.46
N GLN A 4 -18.77 -83.24 -38.86
CA GLN A 4 -19.11 -81.89 -38.46
C GLN A 4 -19.53 -81.11 -39.70
N LYS A 5 -20.81 -80.70 -39.74
CA LYS A 5 -21.34 -79.81 -40.79
C LYS A 5 -20.51 -78.51 -40.78
N PRO A 6 -19.99 -78.04 -41.92
CA PRO A 6 -19.21 -76.81 -41.96
C PRO A 6 -20.12 -75.63 -41.57
N VAL A 7 -19.64 -74.81 -40.64
CA VAL A 7 -20.34 -73.59 -40.21
C VAL A 7 -20.52 -72.69 -41.42
N ASP A 8 -21.76 -72.32 -41.72
CA ASP A 8 -22.06 -71.38 -42.80
C ASP A 8 -21.75 -69.95 -42.36
N TRP A 9 -20.47 -69.59 -42.54
CA TRP A 9 -19.91 -68.29 -42.17
C TRP A 9 -20.59 -67.11 -42.89
N ARG A 10 -21.29 -67.32 -44.02
CA ARG A 10 -22.03 -66.26 -44.71
C ARG A 10 -23.32 -65.91 -43.95
N ASN A 11 -24.03 -66.92 -43.45
CA ASN A 11 -25.20 -66.71 -42.59
C ASN A 11 -24.81 -66.12 -41.23
N VAL A 12 -23.73 -66.60 -40.61
CA VAL A 12 -23.20 -66.02 -39.36
C VAL A 12 -22.78 -64.56 -39.55
N ALA A 13 -22.10 -64.23 -40.65
CA ALA A 13 -21.73 -62.83 -40.96
C ALA A 13 -22.94 -61.94 -41.24
N TYR A 14 -24.01 -62.47 -41.85
CA TYR A 14 -25.26 -61.74 -42.07
C TYR A 14 -25.98 -61.43 -40.76
N TYR A 15 -26.14 -62.43 -39.87
CA TYR A 15 -26.72 -62.23 -38.54
C TYR A 15 -25.85 -61.36 -37.63
N ALA A 16 -24.52 -61.47 -37.72
CA ALA A 16 -23.58 -60.63 -36.96
C ALA A 16 -23.64 -59.15 -37.41
N ARG A 17 -23.74 -58.88 -38.72
CA ARG A 17 -23.91 -57.51 -39.24
C ARG A 17 -25.26 -56.91 -38.84
N GLY A 18 -26.33 -57.72 -38.88
CA GLY A 18 -27.66 -57.32 -38.39
C GLY A 18 -27.65 -57.01 -36.89
N ALA A 19 -27.05 -57.89 -36.08
CA ALA A 19 -26.92 -57.70 -34.64
C ALA A 19 -26.07 -56.47 -34.28
N PHE A 20 -24.97 -56.23 -35.00
CA PHE A 20 -24.13 -55.05 -34.81
C PHE A 20 -24.86 -53.75 -35.14
N ALA A 21 -25.62 -53.71 -36.23
CA ALA A 21 -26.46 -52.55 -36.58
C ALA A 21 -27.52 -52.26 -35.51
N VAL A 22 -28.13 -53.31 -34.93
CA VAL A 22 -29.10 -53.18 -33.83
C VAL A 22 -28.44 -52.64 -32.56
N ILE A 23 -27.23 -53.08 -32.22
CA ILE A 23 -26.47 -52.57 -31.07
C ILE A 23 -26.12 -51.10 -31.24
N ILE A 24 -25.68 -50.67 -32.43
CA ILE A 24 -25.39 -49.25 -32.71
C ILE A 24 -26.67 -48.42 -32.62
N ALA A 25 -27.78 -48.89 -33.20
CA ALA A 25 -29.06 -48.18 -33.11
C ALA A 25 -29.52 -48.03 -31.65
N LEU A 26 -29.36 -49.07 -30.83
CA LEU A 26 -29.62 -49.01 -29.38
C LEU A 26 -28.67 -48.04 -28.66
N ALA A 27 -27.38 -48.04 -28.98
CA ALA A 27 -26.42 -47.12 -28.38
C ALA A 27 -26.73 -45.65 -28.73
N VAL A 28 -27.17 -45.39 -29.97
CA VAL A 28 -27.61 -44.04 -30.38
C VAL A 28 -28.92 -43.65 -29.70
N LEU A 29 -29.87 -44.56 -29.54
CA LEU A 29 -31.12 -44.30 -28.83
C LEU A 29 -30.90 -44.06 -27.33
N VAL A 30 -30.04 -44.84 -26.70
CA VAL A 30 -29.70 -44.67 -25.27
C VAL A 30 -28.86 -43.42 -25.07
N GLY A 31 -27.87 -43.17 -25.93
CA GLY A 31 -27.03 -41.97 -25.87
C GLY A 31 -27.80 -40.69 -26.17
N GLY A 32 -28.64 -40.70 -27.21
CA GLY A 32 -29.54 -39.60 -27.55
C GLY A 32 -30.61 -39.37 -26.49
N GLY A 33 -31.18 -40.45 -25.93
CA GLY A 33 -32.11 -40.41 -24.81
C GLY A 33 -31.48 -39.85 -23.54
N TYR A 34 -30.23 -40.23 -23.22
CA TYR A 34 -29.47 -39.69 -22.10
C TYR A 34 -29.12 -38.22 -22.31
N PHE A 35 -28.70 -37.83 -23.52
CA PHE A 35 -28.41 -36.43 -23.85
C PHE A 35 -29.67 -35.56 -23.76
N ALA A 36 -30.78 -36.00 -24.36
CA ALA A 36 -32.07 -35.32 -24.27
C ALA A 36 -32.57 -35.25 -22.82
N TYR A 37 -32.47 -36.36 -22.08
CA TYR A 37 -32.79 -36.40 -20.65
C TYR A 37 -31.95 -35.40 -19.88
N SER A 38 -30.62 -35.38 -20.05
CA SER A 38 -29.73 -34.44 -19.35
C SER A 38 -30.07 -32.98 -19.62
N LYS A 39 -30.39 -32.64 -20.88
CA LYS A 39 -30.77 -31.27 -21.28
C LYS A 39 -32.17 -30.90 -20.81
N ILE A 40 -33.10 -31.84 -20.83
CA ILE A 40 -34.46 -31.65 -20.32
C ILE A 40 -34.44 -31.54 -18.80
N THR A 41 -33.64 -32.33 -18.08
CA THR A 41 -33.49 -32.18 -16.63
C THR A 41 -32.82 -30.87 -16.27
N GLU A 42 -31.82 -30.41 -17.04
CA GLU A 42 -31.18 -29.11 -16.82
C GLU A 42 -32.20 -27.96 -16.97
N VAL A 43 -32.97 -27.96 -18.07
CA VAL A 43 -34.03 -26.97 -18.33
C VAL A 43 -35.22 -27.10 -17.38
N TYR A 44 -35.62 -28.32 -17.02
CA TYR A 44 -36.72 -28.58 -16.10
C TYR A 44 -36.36 -28.17 -14.68
N THR A 45 -35.12 -28.42 -14.24
CA THR A 45 -34.65 -27.95 -12.93
C THR A 45 -34.64 -26.42 -12.93
N ASP A 46 -34.17 -25.76 -13.99
CA ASP A 46 -34.19 -24.30 -14.12
C ASP A 46 -35.62 -23.70 -14.10
N LEU A 47 -36.60 -24.40 -14.67
CA LEU A 47 -38.00 -23.96 -14.75
C LEU A 47 -38.88 -24.34 -13.54
N THR A 48 -38.48 -25.30 -12.71
CA THR A 48 -39.35 -25.86 -11.64
C THR A 48 -38.88 -25.62 -10.22
N THR A 49 -37.69 -25.06 -10.00
CA THR A 49 -37.36 -24.47 -8.70
C THR A 49 -38.18 -23.19 -8.51
N PRO A 50 -38.96 -23.02 -7.41
CA PRO A 50 -39.45 -21.69 -7.02
C PRO A 50 -38.24 -20.76 -7.00
N GLU A 51 -38.34 -19.54 -7.55
CA GLU A 51 -37.21 -18.59 -7.64
C GLU A 51 -36.36 -18.68 -6.36
N ASP A 52 -35.23 -19.38 -6.47
CA ASP A 52 -34.29 -19.60 -5.36
C ASP A 52 -33.40 -18.37 -5.22
N ASP A 53 -34.04 -17.22 -5.42
CA ASP A 53 -33.47 -15.90 -5.40
C ASP A 53 -34.44 -14.95 -4.70
N TYR A 54 -33.92 -13.79 -4.33
CA TYR A 54 -34.75 -12.68 -3.90
C TYR A 54 -35.25 -11.88 -5.10
N VAL A 55 -36.31 -11.11 -4.90
CA VAL A 55 -36.91 -10.25 -5.93
C VAL A 55 -37.00 -8.83 -5.38
N GLY A 56 -36.55 -7.85 -6.17
CA GLY A 56 -36.55 -6.43 -5.81
C GLY A 56 -35.14 -5.87 -5.62
N ASP A 57 -35.06 -4.65 -5.09
CA ASP A 57 -33.81 -3.87 -4.99
C ASP A 57 -33.05 -4.12 -3.66
N GLY A 58 -33.47 -5.12 -2.88
CA GLY A 58 -32.93 -5.41 -1.54
C GLY A 58 -33.54 -4.58 -0.41
N THR A 59 -33.22 -4.94 0.83
CA THR A 59 -33.72 -4.30 2.05
C THR A 59 -32.62 -4.11 3.10
N GLY A 60 -32.68 -3.02 3.85
CA GLY A 60 -31.68 -2.71 4.88
C GLY A 60 -30.25 -2.64 4.33
N GLU A 61 -29.28 -2.61 5.24
CA GLU A 61 -27.87 -2.64 4.87
C GLU A 61 -27.13 -3.65 5.76
N VAL A 62 -26.15 -4.32 5.17
CA VAL A 62 -25.24 -5.23 5.84
C VAL A 62 -23.85 -5.04 5.30
N GLU A 63 -22.88 -5.13 6.19
CA GLU A 63 -21.47 -5.06 5.85
C GLU A 63 -20.92 -6.48 5.68
N VAL A 64 -20.21 -6.69 4.59
CA VAL A 64 -19.66 -7.99 4.23
C VAL A 64 -18.20 -7.83 3.86
N VAL A 65 -17.34 -8.68 4.42
CA VAL A 65 -15.91 -8.71 4.07
C VAL A 65 -15.64 -9.93 3.19
N ILE A 66 -15.16 -9.68 1.98
CA ILE A 66 -14.70 -10.71 1.05
C ILE A 66 -13.18 -10.85 1.17
N PRO A 67 -12.66 -11.97 1.70
CA PRO A 67 -11.21 -12.17 1.86
C PRO A 67 -10.47 -12.19 0.52
N GLN A 68 -9.21 -11.75 0.54
CA GLN A 68 -8.34 -11.88 -0.62
C GLN A 68 -8.15 -13.36 -0.99
N GLY A 69 -8.29 -13.68 -2.28
CA GLY A 69 -8.18 -15.05 -2.78
C GLY A 69 -9.39 -15.94 -2.49
N ALA A 70 -10.49 -15.39 -1.93
CA ALA A 70 -11.71 -16.14 -1.70
C ALA A 70 -12.26 -16.70 -3.03
N GLY A 71 -12.50 -18.01 -3.06
CA GLY A 71 -13.12 -18.66 -4.21
C GLY A 71 -14.61 -18.34 -4.28
N ILE A 72 -15.20 -18.45 -5.48
CA ILE A 72 -16.61 -18.09 -5.72
C ILE A 72 -17.63 -18.73 -4.77
N THR A 73 -17.34 -19.96 -4.31
CA THR A 73 -18.23 -20.67 -3.38
C THR A 73 -18.19 -20.02 -2.00
N GLN A 74 -17.00 -19.72 -1.50
CA GLN A 74 -16.80 -19.03 -0.23
C GLN A 74 -17.44 -17.64 -0.24
N ILE A 75 -17.31 -16.91 -1.35
CA ILE A 75 -17.99 -15.61 -1.52
C ILE A 75 -19.51 -15.79 -1.41
N GLY A 76 -20.07 -16.78 -2.11
CA GLY A 76 -21.50 -17.08 -2.02
C GLY A 76 -21.94 -17.48 -0.61
N ASP A 77 -21.15 -18.27 0.12
CA ASP A 77 -21.43 -18.67 1.51
C ASP A 77 -21.47 -17.44 2.43
N ILE A 78 -20.47 -16.55 2.32
CA ILE A 78 -20.41 -15.28 3.08
C ILE A 78 -21.64 -14.42 2.81
N LEU A 79 -22.03 -14.25 1.54
CA LEU A 79 -23.21 -13.46 1.16
C LEU A 79 -24.51 -14.10 1.68
N TYR A 80 -24.60 -15.43 1.69
CA TYR A 80 -25.76 -16.15 2.20
C TYR A 80 -25.88 -16.00 3.72
N GLU A 81 -24.79 -16.18 4.46
CA GLU A 81 -24.74 -16.01 5.91
C GLU A 81 -25.08 -14.58 6.34
N ALA A 82 -24.64 -13.59 5.56
CA ALA A 82 -24.99 -12.17 5.76
C ALA A 82 -26.45 -11.82 5.40
N GLY A 83 -27.19 -12.74 4.79
CA GLY A 83 -28.55 -12.53 4.30
C GLY A 83 -28.62 -11.65 3.04
N VAL A 84 -27.51 -11.51 2.31
CA VAL A 84 -27.45 -10.75 1.05
C VAL A 84 -28.09 -11.55 -0.08
N VAL A 85 -27.71 -12.82 -0.25
CA VAL A 85 -28.28 -13.69 -1.29
C VAL A 85 -29.05 -14.85 -0.68
N LYS A 86 -30.08 -15.33 -1.39
CA LYS A 86 -30.92 -16.43 -0.92
C LYS A 86 -30.28 -17.80 -1.11
N SER A 87 -29.42 -17.93 -2.13
CA SER A 87 -28.86 -19.20 -2.57
C SER A 87 -27.44 -19.06 -3.11
N VAL A 88 -26.52 -19.75 -2.44
CA VAL A 88 -25.11 -19.90 -2.89
C VAL A 88 -25.06 -20.50 -4.29
N ARG A 89 -25.96 -21.45 -4.61
CA ARG A 89 -26.03 -22.09 -5.93
C ARG A 89 -26.37 -21.06 -7.01
N LYS A 90 -27.36 -20.18 -6.76
CA LYS A 90 -27.78 -19.18 -7.74
C LYS A 90 -26.68 -18.15 -7.99
N PHE A 91 -26.03 -17.65 -6.93
CA PHE A 91 -24.88 -16.76 -7.04
C PHE A 91 -23.73 -17.38 -7.86
N ARG A 92 -23.38 -18.64 -7.58
CA ARG A 92 -22.35 -19.35 -8.34
C ARG A 92 -22.72 -19.54 -9.80
N SER A 93 -23.98 -19.89 -10.07
CA SER A 93 -24.48 -20.03 -11.44
C SER A 93 -24.36 -18.72 -12.21
N GLU A 94 -24.64 -17.60 -11.56
CA GLU A 94 -24.55 -16.28 -12.18
C GLU A 94 -23.10 -15.94 -12.54
N ALA A 95 -22.17 -16.14 -11.62
CA ALA A 95 -20.77 -15.87 -11.88
C ALA A 95 -20.14 -16.79 -12.94
N GLN A 96 -20.63 -18.03 -13.07
CA GLN A 96 -20.23 -18.93 -14.15
C GLN A 96 -20.79 -18.47 -15.50
N ARG A 97 -22.03 -17.99 -15.52
CA ARG A 97 -22.72 -17.51 -16.73
C ARG A 97 -22.11 -16.20 -17.25
N SER A 98 -21.70 -15.30 -16.36
CA SER A 98 -21.07 -14.03 -16.72
C SER A 98 -19.65 -14.22 -17.29
N GLY A 99 -18.94 -15.27 -16.86
CA GLY A 99 -17.53 -15.48 -17.21
C GLY A 99 -16.56 -14.57 -16.45
N GLN A 100 -17.07 -13.73 -15.54
CA GLN A 100 -16.30 -12.72 -14.79
C GLN A 100 -15.99 -13.14 -13.34
N ALA A 101 -16.14 -14.42 -13.01
CA ALA A 101 -15.89 -14.94 -11.67
C ALA A 101 -14.49 -14.58 -11.11
N GLY A 102 -13.49 -14.48 -11.99
CA GLY A 102 -12.11 -14.10 -11.61
C GLY A 102 -11.90 -12.59 -11.43
N GLU A 103 -12.89 -11.77 -11.76
CA GLU A 103 -12.85 -10.30 -11.63
C GLU A 103 -13.49 -9.82 -10.33
N LEU A 104 -14.06 -10.72 -9.53
CA LEU A 104 -14.64 -10.39 -8.23
C LEU A 104 -13.60 -9.75 -7.32
N GLN A 105 -13.96 -8.60 -6.76
CA GLN A 105 -13.05 -7.82 -5.94
C GLN A 105 -13.09 -8.31 -4.49
N ALA A 106 -11.91 -8.39 -3.86
CA ALA A 106 -11.80 -8.57 -2.42
C ALA A 106 -11.97 -7.23 -1.70
N GLY A 107 -12.45 -7.27 -0.46
CA GLY A 107 -12.62 -6.08 0.38
C GLY A 107 -13.95 -6.05 1.11
N ARG A 108 -14.19 -4.92 1.79
CA ARG A 108 -15.42 -4.67 2.53
C ARG A 108 -16.46 -4.05 1.61
N PHE A 109 -17.69 -4.55 1.66
CA PHE A 109 -18.81 -4.06 0.88
C PHE A 109 -19.96 -3.73 1.81
N ARG A 110 -20.66 -2.63 1.53
CA ARG A 110 -21.96 -2.32 2.12
C ARG A 110 -23.03 -2.66 1.10
N LEU A 111 -23.71 -3.77 1.35
CA LEU A 111 -24.71 -4.35 0.47
C LEU A 111 -26.08 -4.26 1.14
N GLN A 112 -27.14 -4.32 0.34
CA GLN A 112 -28.47 -4.54 0.88
C GLN A 112 -28.66 -6.04 1.18
N LYS A 113 -29.52 -6.35 2.15
CA LYS A 113 -29.98 -7.73 2.34
C LYS A 113 -31.00 -8.06 1.25
N GLU A 114 -31.27 -9.35 1.07
CA GLU A 114 -32.30 -9.83 0.17
C GLU A 114 -32.15 -9.35 -1.29
N LEU A 115 -30.91 -9.30 -1.79
CA LEU A 115 -30.59 -8.96 -3.16
C LEU A 115 -30.74 -10.18 -4.09
N PRO A 116 -31.22 -9.99 -5.33
CA PRO A 116 -31.06 -10.97 -6.39
C PRO A 116 -29.58 -11.32 -6.59
N ALA A 117 -29.26 -12.57 -6.89
CA ALA A 117 -27.88 -13.03 -7.01
C ALA A 117 -27.12 -12.30 -8.14
N GLU A 118 -27.82 -11.93 -9.22
CA GLU A 118 -27.29 -11.08 -10.31
C GLU A 118 -26.91 -9.69 -9.83
N THR A 119 -27.76 -9.04 -9.04
CA THR A 119 -27.48 -7.72 -8.48
C THR A 119 -26.29 -7.79 -7.51
N ALA A 120 -26.27 -8.76 -6.60
CA ALA A 120 -25.15 -8.94 -5.67
C ALA A 120 -23.83 -9.22 -6.41
N PHE A 121 -23.86 -10.05 -7.46
CA PHE A 121 -22.69 -10.33 -8.29
C PHE A 121 -22.19 -9.07 -9.02
N ALA A 122 -23.09 -8.31 -9.66
CA ALA A 122 -22.74 -7.05 -10.31
C ALA A 122 -22.16 -6.03 -9.33
N MET A 123 -22.70 -5.95 -8.10
CA MET A 123 -22.17 -5.05 -7.07
C MET A 123 -20.75 -5.42 -6.64
N LEU A 124 -20.42 -6.72 -6.54
CA LEU A 124 -19.07 -7.18 -6.20
C LEU A 124 -18.05 -7.04 -7.34
N LEU A 125 -18.52 -6.87 -8.59
CA LEU A 125 -17.66 -6.56 -9.73
C LEU A 125 -17.29 -5.07 -9.79
N ASP A 126 -18.12 -4.19 -9.24
CA ASP A 126 -17.90 -2.74 -9.31
C ASP A 126 -16.95 -2.27 -8.19
N PRO A 127 -15.75 -1.77 -8.51
CA PRO A 127 -14.79 -1.27 -7.52
C PRO A 127 -15.27 -0.05 -6.73
N ALA A 128 -16.35 0.61 -7.18
CA ALA A 128 -16.99 1.71 -6.46
C ALA A 128 -17.75 1.24 -5.22
N ASN A 129 -18.16 -0.04 -5.16
CA ASN A 129 -18.85 -0.62 -4.02
C ASN A 129 -17.91 -1.12 -2.90
N ILE A 130 -16.59 -1.12 -3.17
CA ILE A 130 -15.58 -1.48 -2.17
C ILE A 130 -15.39 -0.31 -1.22
N GLN A 131 -15.67 -0.53 0.05
CA GLN A 131 -15.27 0.33 1.14
C GLN A 131 -13.78 0.15 1.41
N ARG A 132 -13.00 1.18 1.07
CA ARG A 132 -11.56 1.23 1.30
C ARG A 132 -11.27 1.91 2.62
N ILE A 133 -10.55 1.23 3.49
CA ILE A 133 -9.92 1.84 4.66
C ILE A 133 -8.66 2.53 4.15
N TRP A 134 -8.50 3.80 4.50
CA TRP A 134 -7.33 4.59 4.11
C TRP A 134 -6.57 4.99 5.36
N ILE A 135 -5.24 4.96 5.25
CA ILE A 135 -4.35 5.63 6.17
C ILE A 135 -3.43 6.55 5.38
N THR A 136 -3.20 7.75 5.88
CA THR A 136 -2.32 8.74 5.23
C THR A 136 -1.12 8.96 6.11
N PHE A 137 0.08 8.95 5.56
CA PHE A 137 1.31 9.35 6.23
C PHE A 137 1.85 10.59 5.53
N PRO A 138 1.70 11.79 6.13
CA PRO A 138 2.38 12.99 5.69
C PRO A 138 3.89 12.81 5.65
N GLU A 139 4.54 13.58 4.78
CA GLU A 139 5.99 13.69 4.71
C GLU A 139 6.52 14.26 6.04
N GLY A 140 7.75 13.89 6.40
CA GLY A 140 8.42 14.39 7.61
C GLY A 140 8.07 13.68 8.92
N LEU A 141 7.17 12.68 8.91
CA LEU A 141 6.93 11.85 10.11
C LEU A 141 8.09 10.89 10.36
N THR A 142 8.47 10.74 11.63
CA THR A 142 9.32 9.64 12.12
C THR A 142 8.60 8.30 12.06
N SER A 143 9.34 7.21 12.04
CA SER A 143 8.79 5.85 12.14
C SER A 143 7.93 5.66 13.40
N ALA A 144 8.32 6.26 14.53
CA ALA A 144 7.56 6.25 15.78
C ALA A 144 6.21 6.97 15.66
N GLU A 145 6.17 8.14 15.01
CA GLU A 145 4.91 8.86 14.77
C GLU A 145 4.00 8.11 13.80
N GLN A 146 4.57 7.47 12.79
CA GLN A 146 3.82 6.61 11.87
C GLN A 146 3.24 5.39 12.62
N ALA A 147 3.99 4.77 13.53
CA ALA A 147 3.49 3.69 14.38
C ALA A 147 2.32 4.16 15.27
N GLN A 148 2.46 5.32 15.91
CA GLN A 148 1.39 5.91 16.72
C GLN A 148 0.13 6.19 15.88
N ARG A 149 0.31 6.62 14.63
CA ARG A 149 -0.78 6.83 13.69
C ARG A 149 -1.49 5.53 13.30
N ILE A 150 -0.74 4.48 12.98
CA ILE A 150 -1.29 3.14 12.70
C ILE A 150 -2.10 2.65 13.91
N HIS A 151 -1.56 2.79 15.12
CA HIS A 151 -2.24 2.40 16.34
C HIS A 151 -3.56 3.16 16.55
N ASN A 152 -3.52 4.49 16.42
CA ASN A 152 -4.67 5.35 16.70
C ASN A 152 -5.77 5.24 15.65
N GLU A 153 -5.43 5.14 14.37
CA GLU A 153 -6.41 5.15 13.27
C GLU A 153 -6.93 3.75 12.91
N LEU A 154 -6.14 2.70 13.12
CA LEU A 154 -6.47 1.33 12.69
C LEU A 154 -6.58 0.33 13.84
N GLU A 155 -6.41 0.79 15.08
CA GLU A 155 -6.52 -0.01 16.31
C GLU A 155 -5.57 -1.23 16.35
N VAL A 156 -4.48 -1.19 15.57
CA VAL A 156 -3.44 -2.23 15.58
C VAL A 156 -2.60 -2.08 16.86
N PRO A 157 -2.37 -3.13 17.66
CA PRO A 157 -1.56 -3.03 18.87
C PRO A 157 -0.14 -2.55 18.59
N MET A 158 0.40 -1.67 19.45
CA MET A 158 1.75 -1.11 19.26
C MET A 158 2.82 -2.21 19.17
N GLU A 159 2.71 -3.26 19.98
CA GLU A 159 3.62 -4.42 19.96
C GLU A 159 3.66 -5.11 18.60
N GLU A 160 2.53 -5.18 17.88
CA GLU A 160 2.50 -5.76 16.53
C GLU A 160 3.19 -4.87 15.50
N ILE A 161 3.15 -3.55 15.68
CA ILE A 161 3.78 -2.57 14.80
C ILE A 161 5.30 -2.58 15.02
N GLU A 162 5.73 -2.56 16.28
CA GLU A 162 7.15 -2.69 16.65
C GLU A 162 7.73 -4.02 16.17
N ALA A 163 6.99 -5.12 16.31
CA ALA A 163 7.39 -6.42 15.78
C ALA A 163 7.47 -6.42 14.25
N ALA A 164 6.61 -5.68 13.55
CA ALA A 164 6.67 -5.54 12.10
C ALA A 164 7.93 -4.77 11.66
N TYR A 165 8.27 -3.65 12.33
CA TYR A 165 9.49 -2.89 12.05
C TYR A 165 10.76 -3.71 12.31
N ALA A 166 10.78 -4.52 13.36
CA ALA A 166 11.91 -5.38 13.69
C ALA A 166 12.07 -6.61 12.75
N ASN A 167 11.07 -6.92 11.92
CA ASN A 167 11.07 -8.12 11.08
C ASN A 167 11.82 -7.91 9.76
N THR A 168 13.14 -7.68 9.85
CA THR A 168 14.00 -7.38 8.69
C THR A 168 13.98 -8.48 7.62
N GLU A 169 13.80 -9.75 8.00
CA GLU A 169 13.64 -10.88 7.08
C GLU A 169 12.38 -10.75 6.19
N ALA A 170 11.26 -10.31 6.75
CA ALA A 170 10.01 -10.14 6.00
C ALA A 170 9.92 -8.80 5.25
N LEU A 171 10.70 -7.80 5.68
CA LEU A 171 10.72 -6.46 5.07
C LEU A 171 11.66 -6.33 3.89
N THR A 172 12.67 -7.20 3.75
CA THR A 172 13.66 -7.16 2.64
C THR A 172 14.24 -5.75 2.44
N LEU A 173 14.71 -5.15 3.54
CA LEU A 173 15.31 -3.82 3.52
C LEU A 173 16.59 -3.81 2.66
N PRO A 174 16.93 -2.68 2.01
CA PRO A 174 18.23 -2.52 1.36
C PRO A 174 19.38 -2.74 2.36
N GLU A 175 20.48 -3.33 1.91
CA GLU A 175 21.63 -3.64 2.78
C GLU A 175 22.22 -2.39 3.45
N TRP A 176 22.28 -1.27 2.71
CA TRP A 176 22.73 0.03 3.21
C TRP A 176 21.82 0.62 4.31
N ALA A 177 20.60 0.11 4.48
CA ALA A 177 19.71 0.55 5.56
C ALA A 177 20.06 -0.08 6.92
N GLU A 178 20.97 -1.06 6.96
CA GLU A 178 21.49 -1.68 8.19
C GLU A 178 20.41 -2.23 9.13
N GLY A 179 19.26 -2.61 8.57
CA GLY A 179 18.13 -3.13 9.35
C GLY A 179 17.24 -2.06 9.98
N ASP A 180 17.48 -0.77 9.71
CA ASP A 180 16.65 0.35 10.16
C ASP A 180 15.56 0.68 9.13
N VAL A 181 14.37 0.99 9.62
CA VAL A 181 13.22 1.40 8.81
C VAL A 181 13.07 2.92 8.73
N GLU A 182 13.74 3.68 9.59
CA GLU A 182 13.65 5.15 9.58
C GLU A 182 14.16 5.71 8.24
N GLY A 183 13.36 6.60 7.63
CA GLY A 183 13.59 7.09 6.27
C GLY A 183 12.98 6.24 5.14
N LEU A 184 12.68 4.96 5.38
CA LEU A 184 12.20 4.04 4.35
C LEU A 184 10.67 3.87 4.34
N LEU A 185 9.96 4.29 5.39
CA LEU A 185 8.51 4.20 5.49
C LEU A 185 7.86 5.34 4.69
N PHE A 186 7.80 5.15 3.36
CA PHE A 186 7.47 6.23 2.44
C PHE A 186 6.14 6.94 2.78
N PRO A 187 6.14 8.28 2.84
CA PRO A 187 4.94 9.07 3.11
C PRO A 187 3.98 9.03 1.91
N SER A 188 2.76 8.55 2.14
CA SER A 188 1.70 8.56 1.14
C SER A 188 0.35 8.23 1.74
N ARG A 189 -0.67 8.16 0.89
CA ARG A 189 -1.99 7.65 1.26
C ARG A 189 -2.16 6.22 0.77
N TYR A 190 -2.33 5.29 1.71
CA TYR A 190 -2.43 3.86 1.44
C TYR A 190 -3.84 3.36 1.67
N VAL A 191 -4.34 2.54 0.74
CA VAL A 191 -5.44 1.63 1.06
C VAL A 191 -4.90 0.61 2.05
N VAL A 192 -5.67 0.22 3.05
CA VAL A 192 -5.35 -0.86 3.99
C VAL A 192 -6.14 -2.10 3.56
N ALA A 193 -5.46 -3.23 3.38
CA ALA A 193 -6.14 -4.49 3.08
C ALA A 193 -6.69 -5.12 4.36
N GLU A 194 -7.70 -5.97 4.17
CA GLU A 194 -8.24 -6.79 5.23
C GLU A 194 -7.77 -8.26 5.11
N PRO A 195 -7.40 -8.92 6.22
CA PRO A 195 -7.35 -8.37 7.58
C PRO A 195 -6.25 -7.29 7.73
N ILE A 196 -6.51 -6.29 8.57
CA ILE A 196 -5.53 -5.25 8.88
C ILE A 196 -4.37 -5.91 9.63
N THR A 197 -3.16 -5.72 9.13
CA THR A 197 -1.93 -6.22 9.78
C THR A 197 -0.85 -5.15 9.70
N ALA A 198 -0.08 -5.00 10.77
CA ALA A 198 1.06 -4.07 10.79
C ALA A 198 2.03 -4.39 9.64
N LEU A 199 2.47 -5.64 9.52
CA LEU A 199 3.41 -6.07 8.47
C LEU A 199 2.94 -5.72 7.06
N GLY A 200 1.65 -5.91 6.75
CA GLY A 200 1.11 -5.58 5.44
C GLY A 200 1.10 -4.07 5.14
N ILE A 201 0.97 -3.22 6.15
CA ILE A 201 1.09 -1.76 6.02
C ILE A 201 2.54 -1.39 5.75
N VAL A 202 3.48 -1.87 6.57
CA VAL A 202 4.92 -1.58 6.44
C VAL A 202 5.46 -2.03 5.08
N GLN A 203 5.10 -3.23 4.63
CA GLN A 203 5.50 -3.73 3.30
C GLN A 203 4.99 -2.84 2.16
N ARG A 204 3.82 -2.22 2.29
CA ARG A 204 3.31 -1.26 1.29
C ARG A 204 4.12 0.03 1.26
N GLN A 205 4.49 0.54 2.44
CA GLN A 205 5.33 1.73 2.56
C GLN A 205 6.71 1.49 1.94
N LEU A 206 7.33 0.35 2.24
CA LEU A 206 8.62 -0.05 1.65
C LEU A 206 8.53 -0.30 0.14
N SER A 207 7.45 -0.93 -0.33
CA SER A 207 7.22 -1.11 -1.78
C SER A 207 7.11 0.23 -2.50
N GLN A 208 6.44 1.21 -1.87
CA GLN A 208 6.33 2.55 -2.42
C GLN A 208 7.67 3.29 -2.37
N PHE A 209 8.42 3.18 -1.27
CA PHE A 209 9.79 3.68 -1.16
C PHE A 209 10.66 3.16 -2.30
N ASN A 210 10.71 1.83 -2.51
CA ASN A 210 11.49 1.22 -3.58
C ASN A 210 11.08 1.70 -4.97
N THR A 211 9.79 1.94 -5.19
CA THR A 211 9.28 2.51 -6.44
C THR A 211 9.80 3.94 -6.65
N VAL A 212 9.79 4.77 -5.61
CA VAL A 212 10.27 6.15 -5.68
C VAL A 212 11.79 6.19 -5.79
N ALA A 213 12.51 5.44 -4.95
CA ALA A 213 13.97 5.31 -4.96
C ALA A 213 14.49 4.86 -6.34
N SER A 214 13.81 3.90 -6.99
CA SER A 214 14.14 3.50 -8.36
C SER A 214 13.86 4.59 -9.38
N ARG A 215 12.76 5.33 -9.23
CA ARG A 215 12.37 6.41 -10.16
C ARG A 215 13.31 7.61 -10.08
N VAL A 216 13.78 7.97 -8.88
CA VAL A 216 14.76 9.06 -8.70
C VAL A 216 16.20 8.60 -8.92
N ASP A 217 16.42 7.31 -9.18
CA ASP A 217 17.73 6.65 -9.27
C ASP A 217 18.62 6.92 -8.04
N LEU A 218 18.06 6.67 -6.85
CA LEU A 218 18.72 6.96 -5.57
C LEU A 218 20.12 6.33 -5.51
N ALA A 219 20.24 5.04 -5.81
CA ALA A 219 21.52 4.34 -5.73
C ALA A 219 22.52 4.82 -6.79
N GLY A 220 22.11 4.96 -8.05
CA GLY A 220 23.01 5.37 -9.13
C GLY A 220 23.48 6.81 -9.00
N ARG A 221 22.60 7.72 -8.56
CA ARG A 221 22.97 9.13 -8.31
C ARG A 221 23.77 9.32 -7.02
N ALA A 222 23.50 8.53 -5.98
CA ALA A 222 24.34 8.50 -4.79
C ALA A 222 25.77 8.06 -5.14
N GLU A 223 25.91 6.98 -5.93
CA GLU A 223 27.21 6.52 -6.44
C GLU A 223 27.93 7.61 -7.24
N ALA A 224 27.22 8.35 -8.10
CA ALA A 224 27.79 9.44 -8.89
C ALA A 224 28.26 10.64 -8.04
N LEU A 225 27.71 10.80 -6.83
CA LEU A 225 28.12 11.80 -5.84
C LEU A 225 29.22 11.27 -4.89
N GLU A 226 29.62 10.00 -5.02
CA GLU A 226 30.53 9.32 -4.09
C GLU A 226 30.01 9.29 -2.64
N ILE A 227 28.67 9.18 -2.48
CA ILE A 227 27.97 9.17 -1.20
C ILE A 227 27.13 7.90 -1.08
N GLU A 228 27.03 7.33 0.13
CA GLU A 228 26.18 6.16 0.36
C GLU A 228 24.69 6.52 0.23
N PRO A 229 23.83 5.64 -0.30
CA PRO A 229 22.39 5.89 -0.39
C PRO A 229 21.73 6.23 0.97
N ARG A 230 22.27 5.67 2.06
CA ARG A 230 21.85 5.97 3.44
C ARG A 230 22.09 7.43 3.81
N ASP A 231 23.23 8.00 3.40
CA ASP A 231 23.60 9.38 3.71
C ASP A 231 22.76 10.35 2.88
N ILE A 232 22.47 10.04 1.61
CA ILE A 232 21.51 10.81 0.82
C ILE A 232 20.13 10.81 1.47
N LEU A 233 19.66 9.65 1.96
CA LEU A 233 18.37 9.56 2.65
C LEU A 233 18.38 10.33 3.98
N THR A 234 19.52 10.36 4.66
CA THR A 234 19.73 11.16 5.87
C THR A 234 19.63 12.65 5.56
N ILE A 235 20.33 13.13 4.54
CA ILE A 235 20.24 14.52 4.05
C ILE A 235 18.79 14.86 3.67
N ALA A 236 18.11 13.98 2.91
CA ALA A 236 16.72 14.18 2.53
C ALA A 236 15.79 14.31 3.75
N SER A 237 15.99 13.49 4.78
CA SER A 237 15.19 13.55 6.02
C SER A 237 15.41 14.84 6.82
N ILE A 238 16.62 15.40 6.78
CA ILE A 238 16.93 16.71 7.39
C ILE A 238 16.26 17.82 6.59
N ILE A 239 16.40 17.81 5.25
CA ILE A 239 15.75 18.79 4.37
C ILE A 239 14.23 18.83 4.61
N GLU A 240 13.59 17.68 4.71
CA GLU A 240 12.15 17.55 4.98
C GLU A 240 11.76 18.14 6.35
N GLY A 241 12.65 17.99 7.34
CA GLY A 241 12.45 18.54 8.69
C GLY A 241 12.67 20.06 8.79
N GLU A 242 13.41 20.67 7.86
CA GLU A 242 13.79 22.09 7.90
C GLU A 242 12.84 22.98 7.10
N VAL A 243 12.38 22.54 5.92
CA VAL A 243 11.55 23.37 5.03
C VAL A 243 10.38 22.60 4.43
N SER A 244 9.19 23.20 4.53
CA SER A 244 7.95 22.66 3.95
C SER A 244 7.75 23.07 2.49
N ASN A 245 8.48 24.07 2.00
CA ASN A 245 8.39 24.53 0.61
C ASN A 245 9.43 23.79 -0.27
N PRO A 246 8.99 22.99 -1.26
CA PRO A 246 9.87 22.28 -2.19
C PRO A 246 10.89 23.17 -2.92
N ASP A 247 10.56 24.43 -3.17
CA ASP A 247 11.44 25.35 -3.91
C ASP A 247 12.72 25.69 -3.14
N TYR A 248 12.69 25.61 -1.80
CA TYR A 248 13.86 25.87 -0.94
C TYR A 248 14.69 24.61 -0.65
N GLN A 249 14.15 23.41 -0.90
CA GLN A 249 14.82 22.16 -0.57
C GLN A 249 16.21 22.01 -1.23
N PRO A 250 16.42 22.35 -2.52
CA PRO A 250 17.76 22.29 -3.13
C PRO A 250 18.76 23.27 -2.52
N LEU A 251 18.31 24.43 -2.02
CA LEU A 251 19.16 25.40 -1.33
C LEU A 251 19.53 24.93 0.08
N VAL A 252 18.60 24.31 0.82
CA VAL A 252 18.90 23.66 2.10
C VAL A 252 19.89 22.52 1.90
N ALA A 253 19.73 21.72 0.84
CA ALA A 253 20.70 20.71 0.46
C ALA A 253 22.10 21.33 0.24
N ALA A 254 22.19 22.42 -0.51
CA ALA A 254 23.46 23.13 -0.73
C ALA A 254 24.10 23.57 0.59
N VAL A 255 23.33 24.14 1.54
CA VAL A 255 23.85 24.51 2.86
C VAL A 255 24.41 23.30 3.62
N ILE A 256 23.73 22.16 3.59
CA ILE A 256 24.19 20.93 4.25
C ILE A 256 25.54 20.49 3.66
N TYR A 257 25.64 20.42 2.33
CA TYR A 257 26.88 20.04 1.65
C TYR A 257 28.03 21.02 1.92
N ASN A 258 27.76 22.32 1.80
CA ASN A 258 28.75 23.38 2.02
C ASN A 258 29.29 23.36 3.46
N ARG A 259 28.42 23.10 4.45
CA ARG A 259 28.84 22.95 5.85
C ARG A 259 29.69 21.72 6.06
N ILE A 260 29.32 20.57 5.49
CA ILE A 260 30.11 19.33 5.57
C ILE A 260 31.50 19.53 4.94
N GLU A 261 31.58 20.15 3.77
CA GLU A 261 32.85 20.41 3.09
C GLU A 261 33.79 21.35 3.88
N GLN A 262 33.22 22.20 4.73
CA GLN A 262 33.95 23.17 5.57
C GLN A 262 34.19 22.67 6.99
N ASP A 263 33.97 21.38 7.29
CA ASP A 263 34.05 20.80 8.63
C ASP A 263 33.18 21.58 9.65
N MET A 264 32.05 22.13 9.20
CA MET A 264 31.09 22.83 10.05
C MET A 264 30.02 21.87 10.57
N LYS A 265 29.60 22.12 11.80
CA LYS A 265 28.40 21.50 12.37
C LYS A 265 27.15 21.89 11.59
N LEU A 266 26.22 20.96 11.40
CA LEU A 266 24.98 21.26 10.67
C LEU A 266 24.04 22.16 11.47
N GLU A 267 23.98 22.01 12.80
CA GLU A 267 23.18 22.84 13.70
C GLU A 267 21.68 22.90 13.33
N MET A 268 21.11 21.73 13.02
CA MET A 268 19.72 21.59 12.58
C MET A 268 18.80 21.22 13.75
N ASP A 269 17.81 22.06 14.05
CA ASP A 269 16.86 21.84 15.15
C ASP A 269 16.04 20.56 14.94
N SER A 270 15.73 20.22 13.68
CA SER A 270 15.05 18.97 13.32
C SER A 270 15.77 17.72 13.87
N THR A 271 17.10 17.71 13.87
CA THR A 271 17.91 16.59 14.38
C THR A 271 17.87 16.48 15.90
N VAL A 272 17.63 17.59 16.60
CA VAL A 272 17.44 17.63 18.05
C VAL A 272 16.03 17.18 18.43
N HIS A 273 15.01 17.64 17.70
CA HIS A 273 13.63 17.20 17.90
C HIS A 273 13.48 15.68 17.73
N PHE A 274 14.25 15.06 16.85
CA PHE A 274 14.21 13.60 16.64
C PHE A 274 14.46 12.80 17.93
N PHE A 275 15.45 13.17 18.74
CA PHE A 275 15.77 12.42 19.97
C PHE A 275 15.17 13.04 21.24
N ALA A 276 14.96 14.35 21.27
CA ALA A 276 14.43 15.05 22.44
C ALA A 276 12.89 15.07 22.47
N GLY A 277 12.25 14.75 21.34
CA GLY A 277 10.83 14.99 21.11
C GLY A 277 10.52 16.47 20.88
N ASN A 278 9.30 16.74 20.40
CA ASN A 278 8.76 18.09 20.27
C ASN A 278 7.55 18.28 21.20
N GLU A 279 7.76 18.04 22.50
CA GLU A 279 6.75 18.26 23.54
C GLU A 279 6.45 19.77 23.69
N GLY A 280 5.56 20.28 22.84
CA GLY A 280 5.20 21.70 22.80
C GLY A 280 4.83 22.21 21.41
N GLY A 281 5.17 21.48 20.35
CA GLY A 281 4.90 21.89 18.96
C GLY A 281 5.68 23.15 18.55
N GLY A 282 6.77 23.45 19.26
CA GLY A 282 7.63 24.58 18.95
C GLY A 282 8.42 24.33 17.68
N VAL A 283 8.76 25.41 16.97
CA VAL A 283 9.62 25.36 15.78
C VAL A 283 11.11 25.37 16.18
N THR A 284 11.42 25.81 17.40
CA THR A 284 12.80 25.97 17.88
C THR A 284 13.10 25.07 19.07
N THR A 285 14.39 24.74 19.22
CA THR A 285 14.91 23.96 20.35
C THR A 285 15.45 24.85 21.48
N THR A 286 15.42 24.34 22.71
CA THR A 286 16.02 25.04 23.85
C THR A 286 17.55 24.92 23.85
N ALA A 287 18.23 25.83 24.54
CA ALA A 287 19.68 25.75 24.71
C ALA A 287 20.11 24.47 25.44
N GLU A 288 19.30 23.99 26.40
CA GLU A 288 19.54 22.75 27.11
C GLU A 288 19.43 21.52 26.20
N GLN A 289 18.42 21.48 25.32
CA GLN A 289 18.28 20.40 24.34
C GLN A 289 19.52 20.36 23.41
N ARG A 290 19.92 21.51 22.87
CA ARG A 290 21.09 21.64 21.98
C ARG A 290 22.43 21.31 22.64
N ALA A 291 22.53 21.41 23.96
CA ALA A 291 23.73 21.06 24.71
C ALA A 291 23.86 19.56 25.04
N THR A 292 22.87 18.74 24.68
CA THR A 292 22.84 17.30 25.00
C THR A 292 23.79 16.50 24.11
N ASP A 293 24.71 15.73 24.69
CA ASP A 293 25.55 14.79 23.91
C ASP A 293 24.72 13.59 23.46
N HIS A 294 24.30 13.61 22.19
CA HIS A 294 23.53 12.55 21.56
C HIS A 294 24.04 12.37 20.11
N PRO A 295 24.12 11.14 19.56
CA PRO A 295 24.66 10.90 18.21
C PRO A 295 23.96 11.68 17.09
N TYR A 296 22.66 11.97 17.26
CA TYR A 296 21.89 12.76 16.30
C TYR A 296 21.99 14.27 16.51
N ASN A 297 22.63 14.75 17.58
CA ASN A 297 22.70 16.19 17.86
C ASN A 297 23.76 16.86 16.99
N THR A 298 23.32 17.48 15.89
CA THR A 298 24.19 18.23 14.97
C THR A 298 24.66 19.60 15.49
N TYR A 299 24.27 20.02 16.70
CA TYR A 299 24.94 21.11 17.43
C TYR A 299 26.14 20.60 18.23
N PHE A 300 26.17 19.31 18.56
CA PHE A 300 27.22 18.71 19.37
C PHE A 300 28.31 18.08 18.50
N HIS A 301 27.92 17.33 17.46
CA HIS A 301 28.81 16.60 16.56
C HIS A 301 28.87 17.22 15.15
N GLU A 302 30.03 17.10 14.50
CA GLU A 302 30.23 17.48 13.09
C GLU A 302 29.77 16.36 12.15
N GLY A 303 29.47 16.71 10.89
CA GLY A 303 29.01 15.76 9.88
C GLY A 303 27.53 15.36 10.00
N LEU A 304 27.16 14.30 9.28
CA LEU A 304 25.80 13.74 9.31
C LEU A 304 25.53 12.95 10.59
N PRO A 305 24.28 12.92 11.09
CA PRO A 305 23.88 11.98 12.12
C PRO A 305 23.93 10.53 11.59
N PRO A 306 23.83 9.49 12.47
CA PRO A 306 23.96 8.07 12.08
C PRO A 306 22.91 7.54 11.08
N GLY A 307 21.85 8.31 10.80
CA GLY A 307 20.80 7.91 9.88
C GLY A 307 19.71 8.97 9.76
N PRO A 308 18.63 8.64 9.02
CA PRO A 308 17.51 9.55 8.83
C PRO A 308 16.82 9.94 10.15
N ILE A 309 16.23 11.13 10.17
CA ILE A 309 15.46 11.66 11.30
C ILE A 309 13.95 11.75 11.04
N THR A 310 13.53 11.47 9.81
CA THR A 310 12.13 11.48 9.36
C THR A 310 12.01 10.57 8.13
N ASN A 311 10.79 10.36 7.63
CA ASN A 311 10.54 9.71 6.35
C ASN A 311 10.28 10.76 5.25
N PRO A 312 11.26 11.03 4.37
CA PRO A 312 11.19 12.11 3.41
C PRO A 312 10.34 11.78 2.19
N GLY A 313 9.81 12.82 1.56
CA GLY A 313 9.13 12.76 0.28
C GLY A 313 10.09 12.64 -0.91
N GLU A 314 9.51 12.49 -2.10
CA GLU A 314 10.27 12.46 -3.37
C GLU A 314 11.01 13.77 -3.65
N SER A 315 10.43 14.90 -3.24
CA SER A 315 11.04 16.21 -3.47
C SER A 315 12.33 16.37 -2.68
N ALA A 316 12.33 16.05 -1.39
CA ALA A 316 13.51 16.12 -0.53
C ALA A 316 14.60 15.13 -0.99
N MET A 317 14.22 13.91 -1.43
CA MET A 317 15.17 12.97 -2.04
C MET A 317 15.83 13.53 -3.31
N ASN A 318 15.07 14.19 -4.18
CA ASN A 318 15.63 14.82 -5.38
C ASN A 318 16.54 16.01 -5.05
N ALA A 319 16.19 16.81 -4.05
CA ALA A 319 17.02 17.92 -3.57
C ALA A 319 18.35 17.44 -2.99
N ALA A 320 18.33 16.39 -2.15
CA ALA A 320 19.55 15.78 -1.62
C ALA A 320 20.49 15.24 -2.72
N LEU A 321 19.91 14.71 -3.80
CA LEU A 321 20.64 14.19 -4.96
C LEU A 321 21.00 15.26 -6.02
N SER A 322 20.53 16.49 -5.87
CA SER A 322 20.77 17.59 -6.81
C SER A 322 20.64 18.92 -6.07
N PRO A 323 21.60 19.25 -5.19
CA PRO A 323 21.62 20.53 -4.50
C PRO A 323 21.69 21.70 -5.49
N ALA A 324 21.22 22.86 -5.07
CA ALA A 324 21.38 24.09 -5.83
C ALA A 324 22.85 24.50 -5.93
N ASP A 325 23.20 25.22 -7.00
CA ASP A 325 24.50 25.88 -7.14
C ASP A 325 24.48 27.16 -6.29
N SER A 326 24.99 27.07 -5.05
CA SER A 326 24.96 28.16 -4.06
C SER A 326 26.09 27.99 -3.05
N ASP A 327 26.72 29.10 -2.65
CA ASP A 327 27.76 29.15 -1.61
C ASP A 327 27.17 29.34 -0.19
N ALA A 328 25.84 29.33 -0.05
CA ALA A 328 25.18 29.62 1.22
C ALA A 328 25.55 28.58 2.28
N ILE A 329 25.79 29.06 3.50
CA ILE A 329 26.06 28.22 4.68
C ILE A 329 25.12 28.54 5.85
N PHE A 330 24.22 29.50 5.67
CA PHE A 330 23.17 29.84 6.62
C PHE A 330 21.83 29.95 5.92
N PHE A 331 20.76 29.64 6.66
CA PHE A 331 19.40 29.96 6.25
C PHE A 331 18.54 30.21 7.48
N VAL A 332 17.41 30.89 7.28
CA VAL A 332 16.38 31.07 8.31
C VAL A 332 15.03 31.31 7.63
N THR A 333 14.00 30.64 8.14
CA THR A 333 12.61 30.92 7.77
C THR A 333 12.17 32.21 8.46
N ILE A 334 11.89 33.26 7.69
CA ILE A 334 11.53 34.59 8.21
C ILE A 334 10.03 34.80 8.34
N ASP A 335 9.21 33.92 7.75
CA ASP A 335 7.75 33.93 7.85
C ASP A 335 7.21 32.49 7.85
N LEU A 336 6.62 32.04 8.97
CA LEU A 336 6.07 30.67 9.09
C LEU A 336 4.71 30.49 8.40
N ASP A 337 4.00 31.57 8.07
CA ASP A 337 2.71 31.49 7.38
C ASP A 337 2.92 31.24 5.89
N THR A 338 3.93 31.90 5.31
CA THR A 338 4.30 31.73 3.89
C THR A 338 5.37 30.67 3.67
N GLY A 339 6.17 30.37 4.70
CA GLY A 339 7.36 29.52 4.60
C GLY A 339 8.55 30.21 3.95
N GLU A 340 8.54 31.55 3.84
CA GLU A 340 9.64 32.31 3.22
C GLU A 340 10.96 32.05 3.97
N THR A 341 11.91 31.46 3.26
CA THR A 341 13.24 31.10 3.77
C THR A 341 14.29 31.86 2.99
N VAL A 342 15.17 32.55 3.72
CA VAL A 342 16.28 33.32 3.14
C VAL A 342 17.60 32.66 3.48
N PHE A 343 18.55 32.75 2.56
CA PHE A 343 19.86 32.09 2.60
C PHE A 343 20.97 33.14 2.65
N ALA A 344 22.09 32.80 3.27
CA ALA A 344 23.22 33.69 3.43
C ALA A 344 24.56 32.94 3.39
N ASP A 345 25.55 33.59 2.79
CA ASP A 345 26.92 33.08 2.68
C ASP A 345 27.76 33.50 3.91
N THR A 346 27.33 34.57 4.59
CA THR A 346 28.08 35.16 5.71
C THR A 346 27.24 35.25 6.97
N TYR A 347 27.92 35.19 8.11
CA TYR A 347 27.27 35.32 9.41
C TYR A 347 26.64 36.71 9.61
N GLU A 348 27.24 37.78 9.07
CA GLU A 348 26.68 39.14 9.19
C GLU A 348 25.36 39.31 8.42
N GLU A 349 25.22 38.66 7.26
CA GLU A 349 23.96 38.61 6.52
C GLU A 349 22.94 37.71 7.23
N HIS A 350 23.37 36.58 7.78
CA HIS A 350 22.50 35.71 8.57
C HIS A 350 21.92 36.43 9.79
N GLU A 351 22.72 37.22 10.53
CA GLU A 351 22.23 38.00 11.68
C GLU A 351 21.16 39.04 11.27
N GLN A 352 21.24 39.60 10.06
CA GLN A 352 20.20 40.49 9.53
C GLN A 352 18.91 39.71 9.23
N ASN A 353 19.03 38.50 8.67
CA ASN A 353 17.90 37.63 8.43
C ASN A 353 17.25 37.17 9.75
N VAL A 354 18.05 36.84 10.77
CA VAL A 354 17.58 36.50 12.12
C VAL A 354 16.85 37.68 12.76
N ALA A 355 17.30 38.92 12.56
CA ALA A 355 16.58 40.10 13.06
C ALA A 355 15.19 40.24 12.40
N THR A 356 15.07 39.94 11.11
CA THR A 356 13.78 39.89 10.39
C THR A 356 12.85 38.82 10.97
N TRP A 357 13.39 37.62 11.20
CA TRP A 357 12.66 36.52 11.87
C TRP A 357 12.16 36.92 13.27
N GLN A 358 13.04 37.49 14.11
CA GLN A 358 12.69 37.93 15.47
C GLN A 358 11.61 39.02 15.46
N GLN A 359 11.66 39.92 14.49
CA GLN A 359 10.61 40.92 14.30
C GLN A 359 9.27 40.23 13.97
N TRP A 360 9.26 39.29 13.02
CA TRP A 360 8.06 38.55 12.64
C TRP A 360 7.46 37.79 13.83
N CYS A 361 8.28 37.13 14.65
CA CYS A 361 7.81 36.47 15.88
C CYS A 361 7.19 37.45 16.89
N GLY A 362 7.80 38.64 17.05
CA GLY A 362 7.28 39.69 17.92
C GLY A 362 5.91 40.22 17.46
N GLU A 363 5.67 40.24 16.15
CA GLU A 363 4.40 40.65 15.54
C GLU A 363 3.33 39.53 15.58
N ASN A 364 3.74 38.26 15.74
CA ASN A 364 2.89 37.07 15.67
C ASN A 364 3.00 36.18 16.93
N PRO A 365 2.48 36.62 18.10
CA PRO A 365 2.65 35.90 19.36
C PRO A 365 2.04 34.49 19.34
N GLY A 366 2.82 33.49 19.77
CA GLY A 366 2.41 32.09 19.85
C GLY A 366 2.57 31.29 18.54
N ARG A 367 3.16 31.91 17.50
CA ARG A 367 3.61 31.21 16.28
C ARG A 367 5.06 30.72 16.41
N CYS A 368 5.85 31.45 17.20
CA CYS A 368 7.13 31.07 17.78
C CYS A 368 6.91 30.88 19.28
#